data_AF-A0AAV0FNG5-F1
#
_entry.id   AF-A0AAV0FNG5-F1
#
_cell.length_a   1.000
_cell.length_b   1.000
_cell.length_c   1.000
_cell.angle_alpha   90.00
_cell.angle_beta   90.00
_cell.angle_gamma   90.00
#
_symmetry.space_group_name_H-M   'P 1'
#
loop_
_entity.id
_entity.type
_entity.pdbx_description
1 polymer ?
#
loop_
_entity_poly.entity_id
_entity_poly.type
_entity_poly.pdbx_seq_one_letter_code
_entity_poly.pdbx_strand_id
1 'polypeptide(L)'
;MVKDHIKGEKTDGVLDSVYFVVVTMTTVGYGDLVPNSDPAKLLACVFVFSGMALGGLFLSKAADFLVEKQERLLIKALHLRHKVGPSEIMKEFETKRVRYKCVLTTLFLVLLVIVGTVFLVRIEKLGIVDALYCVCSTITTLGYGDKSFSTKGGRVFAIFWILIGTIFVAQFFLYVAEYNTESRQRELVKIVLSRRMTNVDLEEADLDDDGAVGRWGRSRKQTFRLS
;
A
#
# COMPACT_ATOMS: atom_id res chain seq x y z
N MET A 1 29.60 18.58 -17.95
CA MET A 1 30.40 17.83 -16.95
C MET A 1 29.66 16.59 -16.42
N VAL A 2 28.45 16.65 -15.86
CA VAL A 2 27.74 15.40 -15.44
C VAL A 2 27.13 14.61 -16.62
N LYS A 3 26.68 15.30 -17.68
CA LYS A 3 26.03 14.68 -18.85
C LYS A 3 26.90 13.64 -19.58
N ASP A 4 28.22 13.75 -19.53
CA ASP A 4 29.13 12.90 -20.30
C ASP A 4 29.32 11.50 -19.68
N HIS A 5 28.99 11.35 -18.39
CA HIS A 5 29.16 10.12 -17.63
C HIS A 5 27.91 9.23 -17.58
N ILE A 6 26.79 9.66 -18.17
CA ILE A 6 25.52 8.88 -18.23
C ILE A 6 25.34 8.34 -19.66
N LYS A 7 25.01 7.07 -19.80
CA LYS A 7 24.58 6.43 -21.08
C LYS A 7 23.06 6.36 -21.14
N GLY A 8 22.50 6.40 -22.35
CA GLY A 8 21.06 6.34 -22.61
C GLY A 8 20.55 7.45 -23.52
N GLU A 9 19.26 7.42 -23.84
CA GLU A 9 18.59 8.54 -24.52
C GLU A 9 18.48 9.72 -23.55
N LYS A 10 19.05 10.87 -23.92
CA LYS A 10 19.14 12.05 -23.03
C LYS A 10 18.15 13.10 -23.46
N THR A 11 17.57 13.82 -22.50
CA THR A 11 16.66 14.93 -22.79
C THR A 11 17.18 16.25 -22.25
N ASP A 12 17.25 16.40 -20.93
CA ASP A 12 17.82 17.53 -20.24
C ASP A 12 18.63 17.05 -19.03
N GLY A 13 19.76 17.70 -18.73
CA GLY A 13 20.69 17.18 -17.72
C GLY A 13 20.08 17.14 -16.32
N VAL A 14 19.28 18.14 -15.96
CA VAL A 14 18.63 18.22 -14.65
C VAL A 14 17.47 17.24 -14.60
N LEU A 15 16.62 17.25 -15.63
CA LEU A 15 15.47 16.36 -15.72
C LEU A 15 15.87 14.88 -15.69
N ASP A 16 16.88 14.50 -16.48
CA ASP A 16 17.40 13.14 -16.57
C ASP A 16 17.99 12.69 -15.22
N SER A 17 18.65 13.60 -14.49
CA SER A 17 19.17 13.31 -13.16
C SER A 17 18.04 13.08 -12.15
N VAL A 18 17.02 13.95 -12.11
CA VAL A 18 15.88 13.79 -11.20
C VAL A 18 15.10 12.51 -11.54
N TYR A 19 14.87 12.23 -12.81
CA TYR A 19 14.22 11.00 -13.26
C TYR A 19 15.02 9.76 -12.83
N PHE A 20 16.34 9.75 -13.05
CA PHE A 20 17.22 8.66 -12.60
C PHE A 20 17.13 8.45 -11.09
N VAL A 21 17.16 9.53 -10.29
CA VAL A 21 17.03 9.44 -8.83
C VAL A 21 15.68 8.85 -8.45
N VAL A 22 14.58 9.31 -9.03
CA VAL A 22 13.24 8.81 -8.73
C VAL A 22 13.11 7.33 -9.07
N VAL A 23 13.45 6.94 -10.31
CA VAL A 23 13.40 5.55 -10.79
C VAL A 23 14.24 4.61 -9.92
N THR A 24 15.41 5.07 -9.47
CA THR A 24 16.29 4.32 -8.57
C THR A 24 15.70 4.21 -7.17
N MET A 25 15.22 5.32 -6.61
CA MET A 25 14.68 5.42 -5.25
C MET A 25 13.38 4.62 -5.08
N THR A 26 12.55 4.57 -6.11
CA THR A 26 11.31 3.78 -6.15
C THR A 26 11.54 2.34 -6.59
N THR A 27 12.81 1.91 -6.68
CA THR A 27 13.23 0.56 -7.05
C THR A 27 12.66 0.05 -8.37
N VAL A 28 12.26 0.95 -9.28
CA VAL A 28 11.78 0.57 -10.62
C VAL A 28 12.97 0.16 -11.47
N GLY A 29 14.02 0.99 -11.50
CA GLY A 29 15.31 0.62 -12.06
C GLY A 29 15.31 0.26 -13.56
N TYR A 30 14.69 1.06 -14.42
CA TYR A 30 14.64 0.79 -15.88
C TYR A 30 16.00 0.50 -16.54
N GLY A 31 17.09 1.08 -16.04
CA GLY A 31 18.40 0.94 -16.68
C GLY A 31 18.51 1.66 -18.04
N ASP A 32 17.55 2.50 -18.38
CA ASP A 32 17.56 3.36 -19.57
C ASP A 32 18.55 4.52 -19.45
N LEU A 33 18.78 5.00 -18.22
CA LEU A 33 19.87 5.90 -17.85
C LEU A 33 20.78 5.22 -16.83
N VAL A 34 22.05 5.04 -17.19
CA VAL A 34 23.04 4.38 -16.31
C VAL A 34 24.38 5.10 -16.27
N PRO A 35 25.07 5.11 -15.11
CA PRO A 35 26.43 5.62 -15.02
C PRO A 35 27.39 4.73 -15.83
N ASN A 36 28.16 5.36 -16.72
CA ASN A 36 29.08 4.68 -17.62
C ASN A 36 30.48 4.50 -17.01
N SER A 37 30.98 5.52 -16.30
CA SER A 37 32.34 5.53 -15.75
C SER A 37 32.41 4.89 -14.35
N ASP A 38 33.49 4.17 -14.07
CA ASP A 38 33.73 3.51 -12.78
C ASP A 38 33.60 4.43 -11.54
N PRO A 39 34.14 5.66 -11.52
CA PRO A 39 33.90 6.58 -10.40
C PRO A 39 32.42 6.96 -10.24
N ALA A 40 31.67 7.09 -11.35
CA ALA A 40 30.24 7.39 -11.31
C ALA A 40 29.41 6.21 -10.80
N LYS A 41 29.81 4.96 -11.12
CA LYS A 41 29.18 3.75 -10.58
C LYS A 41 29.37 3.65 -9.06
N LEU A 42 30.59 3.91 -8.56
CA LEU A 42 30.87 3.91 -7.12
C LEU A 42 30.05 4.95 -6.37
N LEU A 43 29.98 6.18 -6.89
CA LEU A 43 29.13 7.23 -6.32
C LEU A 43 27.65 6.85 -6.38
N ALA A 44 27.19 6.28 -7.50
CA ALA A 44 25.82 5.81 -7.64
C ALA A 44 25.49 4.74 -6.58
N CYS A 45 26.38 3.79 -6.28
CA CYS A 45 26.16 2.80 -5.23
C CYS A 45 25.87 3.44 -3.86
N VAL A 46 26.69 4.41 -3.43
CA VAL A 46 26.49 5.11 -2.15
C VAL A 46 25.19 5.94 -2.17
N PHE A 47 24.91 6.60 -3.29
CA PHE A 47 23.72 7.40 -3.48
C PHE A 47 22.43 6.56 -3.50
N VAL A 48 22.45 5.36 -4.09
CA VAL A 48 21.29 4.46 -4.15
C VAL A 48 20.85 4.07 -2.75
N PHE A 49 21.75 3.62 -1.88
CA PHE A 49 21.39 3.20 -0.52
C PHE A 49 20.85 4.37 0.32
N SER A 50 21.54 5.50 0.30
CA SER A 50 21.11 6.70 1.04
C SER A 50 19.80 7.27 0.48
N GLY A 51 19.65 7.33 -0.83
CA GLY A 51 18.45 7.77 -1.53
C GLY A 51 17.25 6.86 -1.28
N MET A 52 17.42 5.54 -1.34
CA MET A 52 16.37 4.58 -1.00
C MET A 52 15.91 4.70 0.45
N ALA A 53 16.84 4.90 1.40
CA ALA A 53 16.47 5.07 2.81
C ALA A 53 15.64 6.35 3.03
N LEU A 54 16.12 7.50 2.53
CA LEU A 54 15.41 8.77 2.63
C LEU A 54 14.09 8.76 1.87
N GLY A 55 14.09 8.18 0.67
CA GLY A 55 12.92 8.00 -0.17
C GLY A 55 11.86 7.13 0.47
N GLY A 56 12.28 6.01 1.07
CA GLY A 56 11.40 5.12 1.83
C GLY A 56 10.70 5.85 2.97
N LEU A 57 11.43 6.64 3.76
CA LEU A 57 10.83 7.45 4.84
C LEU A 57 9.81 8.46 4.31
N PHE A 58 10.12 9.13 3.20
CA PHE A 58 9.19 10.07 2.57
C PHE A 58 7.94 9.36 2.04
N LEU A 59 8.12 8.23 1.35
CA LEU A 59 7.05 7.39 0.83
C LEU A 59 6.16 6.85 1.96
N SER A 60 6.73 6.45 3.09
CA SER A 60 5.96 6.01 4.27
C SER A 60 5.06 7.12 4.79
N LYS A 61 5.57 8.34 4.98
CA LYS A 61 4.75 9.46 5.45
C LYS A 61 3.66 9.84 4.44
N ALA A 62 3.98 9.78 3.15
CA ALA A 62 3.00 10.02 2.09
C ALA A 62 1.92 8.92 2.07
N ALA A 63 2.30 7.66 2.29
CA ALA A 63 1.39 6.54 2.41
C ALA A 63 0.44 6.74 3.59
N ASP A 64 0.96 7.06 4.78
CA ASP A 64 0.15 7.31 5.98
C ASP A 64 -0.89 8.40 5.73
N PHE A 65 -0.47 9.52 5.14
CA PHE A 65 -1.37 10.62 4.77
C PHE A 65 -2.47 10.19 3.78
N LEU A 66 -2.14 9.35 2.79
CA LEU A 66 -3.11 8.80 1.84
C LEU A 66 -4.08 7.83 2.51
N VAL A 67 -3.59 6.95 3.39
CA VAL A 67 -4.44 6.03 4.17
C VAL A 67 -5.44 6.82 5.00
N GLU A 68 -5.00 7.84 5.72
CA GLU A 68 -5.90 8.69 6.51
C GLU A 68 -6.98 9.36 5.66
N LYS A 69 -6.63 9.84 4.46
CA LYS A 69 -7.61 10.41 3.53
C LYS A 69 -8.62 9.37 3.04
N GLN A 70 -8.15 8.18 2.68
CA GLN A 70 -9.00 7.07 2.26
C GLN A 70 -9.99 6.67 3.37
N GLU A 71 -9.51 6.61 4.62
CA GLU A 71 -10.35 6.31 5.79
C GLU A 71 -11.41 7.38 6.02
N ARG A 72 -11.06 8.67 5.95
CA ARG A 72 -12.04 9.76 6.08
C ARG A 72 -13.09 9.76 4.98
N LEU A 73 -12.71 9.45 3.74
CA LEU A 73 -13.65 9.36 2.62
C LEU A 73 -14.62 8.19 2.79
N LEU A 74 -14.11 7.03 3.23
CA LEU A 74 -14.94 5.85 3.50
C LEU A 74 -15.98 6.13 4.59
N ILE A 75 -15.56 6.74 5.71
CA ILE A 75 -16.47 7.09 6.82
C ILE A 75 -17.54 8.08 6.35
N LYS A 76 -17.17 9.11 5.56
CA LYS A 76 -18.12 10.07 5.00
C LYS A 76 -19.12 9.41 4.04
N ALA A 77 -18.66 8.53 3.15
CA ALA A 77 -19.52 7.82 2.20
C ALA A 77 -20.51 6.88 2.93
N LEU A 78 -20.08 6.22 4.00
CA LEU A 78 -20.94 5.41 4.86
C LEU A 78 -22.01 6.25 5.58
N HIS A 79 -21.64 7.38 6.18
CA HIS A 79 -22.60 8.31 6.80
C HIS A 79 -23.62 8.87 5.81
N LEU A 80 -23.22 9.19 4.57
CA LEU A 80 -24.11 9.70 3.54
C LEU A 80 -25.09 8.64 3.00
N ARG A 81 -24.69 7.37 3.02
CA ARG A 81 -25.49 6.27 2.43
C ARG A 81 -26.54 5.70 3.40
N HIS A 82 -26.42 5.88 4.72
CA HIS A 82 -27.37 5.26 5.65
C HIS A 82 -27.68 6.08 6.90
N LYS A 83 -28.98 6.30 7.14
CA LYS A 83 -29.60 6.87 8.35
C LYS A 83 -29.66 5.83 9.50
N VAL A 84 -28.65 4.97 9.63
CA VAL A 84 -28.61 3.87 10.62
C VAL A 84 -27.72 4.24 11.79
N GLY A 85 -28.08 3.72 12.97
CA GLY A 85 -27.49 4.09 14.25
C GLY A 85 -25.98 3.86 14.31
N PRO A 86 -25.24 4.69 15.08
CA PRO A 86 -23.78 4.68 15.13
C PRO A 86 -23.16 3.33 15.56
N SER A 87 -23.90 2.50 16.30
CA SER A 87 -23.41 1.20 16.81
C SER A 87 -23.36 0.07 15.77
N GLU A 88 -24.28 0.03 14.80
CA GLU A 88 -24.26 -0.96 13.71
C GLU A 88 -23.24 -0.59 12.65
N ILE A 89 -23.08 0.71 12.35
CA ILE A 89 -22.05 1.22 11.45
C ILE A 89 -20.66 0.84 11.97
N MET A 90 -20.42 0.97 13.27
CA MET A 90 -19.12 0.65 13.87
C MET A 90 -18.78 -0.84 13.74
N LYS A 91 -19.75 -1.74 13.97
CA LYS A 91 -19.56 -3.20 13.83
C LYS A 91 -19.36 -3.64 12.39
N GLU A 92 -20.11 -3.08 11.45
CA GLU A 92 -19.97 -3.41 10.04
C GLU A 92 -18.67 -2.83 9.45
N PHE A 93 -18.29 -1.62 9.88
CA PHE A 93 -17.01 -1.01 9.55
C PHE A 93 -15.85 -1.87 10.05
N GLU A 94 -15.80 -2.27 11.32
CA GLU A 94 -14.73 -3.13 11.83
C GLU A 94 -14.59 -4.44 11.04
N THR A 95 -15.72 -5.08 10.70
CA THR A 95 -15.69 -6.38 10.02
C THR A 95 -15.27 -6.27 8.55
N LYS A 96 -15.65 -5.18 7.85
CA LYS A 96 -15.42 -4.98 6.41
C LYS A 96 -14.33 -3.95 6.07
N ARG A 97 -13.72 -3.28 7.05
CA ARG A 97 -12.73 -2.19 6.86
C ARG A 97 -11.61 -2.61 5.91
N VAL A 98 -10.97 -3.75 6.19
CA VAL A 98 -9.84 -4.26 5.41
C VAL A 98 -10.26 -4.58 3.97
N ARG A 99 -11.46 -5.15 3.78
CA ARG A 99 -12.01 -5.41 2.44
C ARG A 99 -12.26 -4.12 1.66
N TYR A 100 -12.84 -3.09 2.31
CA TYR A 100 -13.06 -1.79 1.66
C TYR A 100 -11.75 -1.07 1.31
N LYS A 101 -10.77 -1.07 2.21
CA LYS A 101 -9.42 -0.53 1.93
C LYS A 101 -8.79 -1.22 0.72
N CYS A 102 -8.81 -2.55 0.70
CA CYS A 102 -8.25 -3.34 -0.40
C CYS A 102 -8.95 -3.06 -1.74
N VAL A 103 -10.29 -3.00 -1.75
CA VAL A 103 -11.07 -2.66 -2.97
C VAL A 103 -10.77 -1.24 -3.43
N LEU A 104 -10.75 -0.25 -2.52
CA LEU A 104 -10.49 1.14 -2.86
C LEU A 104 -9.09 1.32 -3.46
N THR A 105 -8.06 0.73 -2.85
CA THR A 105 -6.69 0.77 -3.37
C THR A 105 -6.57 0.05 -4.71
N THR A 106 -7.26 -1.08 -4.90
CA THR A 106 -7.29 -1.78 -6.19
C THR A 106 -7.92 -0.91 -7.29
N LEU A 107 -9.01 -0.20 -7.01
CA LEU A 107 -9.64 0.72 -7.96
C LEU A 107 -8.70 1.88 -8.34
N PHE A 108 -8.00 2.46 -7.37
CA PHE A 108 -7.00 3.51 -7.65
C PHE A 108 -5.83 2.98 -8.49
N LEU A 109 -5.35 1.76 -8.24
CA LEU A 109 -4.32 1.14 -9.07
C LEU A 109 -4.78 0.94 -10.52
N VAL A 110 -6.00 0.45 -10.72
CA VAL A 110 -6.59 0.32 -12.07
C VAL A 110 -6.67 1.69 -12.76
N LEU A 111 -7.07 2.74 -12.04
CA LEU A 111 -7.09 4.10 -12.59
C LEU A 111 -5.69 4.58 -12.99
N LEU A 112 -4.67 4.34 -12.17
CA LEU A 112 -3.28 4.69 -12.49
C LEU A 112 -2.77 3.96 -13.73
N VAL A 113 -3.13 2.69 -13.88
CA VAL A 113 -2.81 1.89 -15.09
C VAL A 113 -3.44 2.54 -16.32
N ILE A 114 -4.74 2.83 -16.28
CA ILE A 114 -5.46 3.43 -17.41
C ILE A 114 -4.85 4.79 -17.78
N VAL A 115 -4.61 5.66 -16.80
CA VAL A 115 -4.01 6.99 -17.02
C VAL A 115 -2.61 6.87 -17.63
N GLY A 116 -1.77 5.98 -17.08
CA GLY A 116 -0.42 5.73 -17.61
C GLY A 116 -0.43 5.22 -19.05
N THR A 117 -1.31 4.27 -19.36
CA THR A 117 -1.40 3.69 -20.72
C THR A 117 -1.88 4.73 -21.72
N VAL A 118 -2.92 5.51 -21.39
CA VAL A 118 -3.40 6.59 -22.26
C VAL A 118 -2.30 7.63 -22.49
N PHE A 119 -1.55 7.99 -21.45
CA PHE A 119 -0.46 8.95 -21.56
C PHE A 119 0.66 8.45 -22.50
N LEU A 120 1.14 7.22 -22.32
CA LEU A 120 2.21 6.65 -23.15
C LEU A 120 1.80 6.49 -24.62
N VAL A 121 0.56 6.08 -24.89
CA VAL A 121 0.06 5.99 -26.28
C VAL A 121 0.02 7.37 -26.94
N ARG A 122 -0.34 8.43 -26.20
CA ARG A 122 -0.46 9.79 -26.75
C ARG A 122 0.87 10.52 -26.89
N ILE A 123 1.76 10.38 -25.91
CA ILE A 123 3.00 11.18 -25.81
C ILE A 123 4.21 10.42 -26.34
N GLU A 124 4.41 9.18 -25.90
CA GLU A 124 5.53 8.33 -26.35
C GLU A 124 5.20 7.57 -27.66
N LYS A 125 3.96 7.67 -28.15
CA LYS A 125 3.46 7.00 -29.37
C LYS A 125 3.68 5.48 -29.38
N LEU A 126 3.70 4.88 -28.19
CA LEU A 126 3.81 3.42 -28.05
C LEU A 126 2.52 2.74 -28.50
N GLY A 127 2.65 1.51 -29.02
CA GLY A 127 1.49 0.64 -29.24
C GLY A 127 0.74 0.38 -27.93
N ILE A 128 -0.57 0.13 -28.00
CA ILE A 128 -1.41 -0.03 -26.79
C ILE A 128 -0.89 -1.16 -25.88
N VAL A 129 -0.44 -2.26 -26.47
CA VAL A 129 0.11 -3.42 -25.73
C VAL A 129 1.43 -3.06 -25.07
N ASP A 130 2.37 -2.46 -25.81
CA ASP A 130 3.66 -1.99 -25.28
C ASP A 130 3.48 -0.97 -24.15
N ALA A 131 2.53 -0.05 -24.31
CA ALA A 131 2.20 0.97 -23.31
C ALA A 131 1.62 0.34 -22.04
N LEU A 132 0.70 -0.62 -22.17
CA LEU A 132 0.14 -1.35 -21.03
C LEU A 132 1.23 -2.18 -20.33
N TYR A 133 2.08 -2.86 -21.10
CA TYR A 133 3.20 -3.64 -20.58
C TYR A 133 4.18 -2.78 -19.79
N CYS A 134 4.61 -1.64 -20.36
CA CYS A 134 5.46 -0.67 -19.70
C CYS A 134 4.83 -0.15 -18.40
N VAL A 135 3.54 0.20 -18.42
CA VAL A 135 2.82 0.69 -17.22
C VAL A 135 2.76 -0.36 -16.12
N CYS A 136 2.40 -1.59 -16.47
CA CYS A 136 2.36 -2.70 -15.53
C CYS A 136 3.73 -2.97 -14.94
N SER A 137 4.79 -3.02 -15.77
CA SER A 137 6.16 -3.23 -15.28
C SER A 137 6.66 -2.06 -14.42
N THR A 138 6.18 -0.83 -14.66
CA THR A 138 6.50 0.33 -13.82
C THR A 138 5.84 0.25 -12.46
N ILE A 139 4.52 0.07 -12.42
CA ILE A 139 3.72 0.13 -11.19
C ILE A 139 4.11 -1.04 -10.27
N THR A 140 4.42 -2.20 -10.84
CA THR A 140 4.90 -3.37 -10.09
C THR A 140 6.38 -3.28 -9.72
N THR A 141 7.05 -2.15 -10.02
CA THR A 141 8.48 -1.92 -9.79
C THR A 141 9.39 -2.98 -10.40
N LEU A 142 8.97 -3.62 -11.50
CA LEU A 142 9.80 -4.56 -12.26
C LEU A 142 10.80 -3.84 -13.16
N GLY A 143 10.32 -2.81 -13.87
CA GLY A 143 11.13 -1.91 -14.71
C GLY A 143 12.08 -2.60 -15.67
N TYR A 144 11.58 -3.45 -16.58
CA TYR A 144 12.41 -4.19 -17.53
C TYR A 144 13.30 -3.34 -18.45
N GLY A 145 12.93 -2.08 -18.70
CA GLY A 145 13.77 -1.13 -19.43
C GLY A 145 13.74 -1.24 -20.96
N ASP A 146 13.01 -2.20 -21.51
CA ASP A 146 12.81 -2.38 -22.95
C ASP A 146 11.92 -1.30 -23.58
N LYS A 147 10.98 -0.77 -22.78
CA LYS A 147 10.16 0.41 -23.08
C LYS A 147 10.23 1.35 -21.88
N SER A 148 10.62 2.60 -22.12
CA SER A 148 10.74 3.61 -21.06
C SER A 148 10.32 5.01 -21.54
N PHE A 149 10.39 5.99 -20.64
CA PHE A 149 10.01 7.37 -20.91
C PHE A 149 11.18 8.13 -21.58
N SER A 150 11.16 8.18 -22.91
CA SER A 150 12.21 8.83 -23.70
C SER A 150 11.94 10.30 -23.96
N THR A 151 10.68 10.74 -24.02
CA THR A 151 10.38 12.15 -24.28
C THR A 151 10.55 13.03 -23.04
N LYS A 152 10.81 14.33 -23.27
CA LYS A 152 10.84 15.34 -22.20
C LYS A 152 9.54 15.35 -21.37
N GLY A 153 8.39 15.30 -22.04
CA GLY A 153 7.08 15.25 -21.39
C GLY A 153 6.87 13.95 -20.62
N GLY A 154 7.31 12.83 -21.17
CA GLY A 154 7.29 11.52 -20.53
C GLY A 154 8.05 11.48 -19.23
N ARG A 155 9.27 12.02 -19.20
CA ARG A 155 10.10 12.04 -17.98
C ARG A 155 9.50 12.89 -16.87
N VAL A 156 8.95 14.06 -17.21
CA VAL A 156 8.26 14.91 -16.23
C VAL A 156 7.05 14.18 -15.65
N PHE A 157 6.24 13.56 -16.50
CA PHE A 157 5.10 12.76 -16.06
C PHE A 157 5.54 11.59 -15.17
N ALA A 158 6.55 10.84 -15.61
CA ALA A 158 7.07 9.66 -14.92
C ALA A 158 7.54 9.99 -13.51
N ILE A 159 8.22 11.12 -13.29
CA ILE A 159 8.67 11.54 -11.96
C ILE A 159 7.52 11.55 -10.94
N PHE A 160 6.41 12.22 -11.26
CA PHE A 160 5.28 12.30 -10.34
C PHE A 160 4.46 11.02 -10.32
N TRP A 161 4.25 10.42 -11.49
CA TRP A 161 3.39 9.25 -11.64
C TRP A 161 4.00 8.00 -10.98
N ILE A 162 5.31 7.79 -11.11
CA ILE A 162 6.02 6.68 -10.46
C ILE A 162 5.96 6.83 -8.94
N LEU A 163 6.24 8.02 -8.38
CA LEU A 163 6.15 8.25 -6.93
C LEU A 163 4.76 7.91 -6.38
N ILE A 164 3.71 8.35 -7.06
CA ILE A 164 2.34 8.03 -6.68
C ILE A 164 2.07 6.52 -6.81
N GLY A 165 2.44 5.92 -7.95
CA GLY A 165 2.26 4.50 -8.23
C GLY A 165 2.93 3.59 -7.19
N THR A 166 4.16 3.92 -6.79
CA THR A 166 4.91 3.17 -5.77
C THR A 166 4.20 3.18 -4.41
N ILE A 167 3.56 4.29 -4.03
CA ILE A 167 2.80 4.33 -2.77
C ILE A 167 1.58 3.41 -2.84
N PHE A 168 0.82 3.47 -3.94
CA PHE A 168 -0.38 2.66 -4.10
C PHE A 168 -0.08 1.16 -4.23
N VAL A 169 0.98 0.78 -4.93
CA VAL A 169 1.36 -0.64 -5.04
C VAL A 169 1.85 -1.17 -3.68
N ALA A 170 2.62 -0.39 -2.92
CA ALA A 170 3.06 -0.77 -1.58
C ALA A 170 1.86 -0.95 -0.63
N GLN A 171 0.92 0.00 -0.65
CA GLN A 171 -0.32 -0.11 0.11
C GLN A 171 -1.15 -1.33 -0.29
N PHE A 172 -1.20 -1.66 -1.57
CA PHE A 172 -1.90 -2.85 -2.04
C PHE A 172 -1.33 -4.13 -1.43
N PHE A 173 -0.01 -4.31 -1.46
CA PHE A 173 0.64 -5.46 -0.82
C PHE A 173 0.39 -5.49 0.69
N LEU A 174 0.47 -4.35 1.38
CA LEU A 174 0.17 -4.26 2.81
C LEU A 174 -1.27 -4.65 3.14
N TYR A 175 -2.26 -4.19 2.36
CA TYR A 175 -3.66 -4.53 2.57
C TYR A 175 -3.99 -5.97 2.21
N VAL A 176 -3.33 -6.55 1.21
CA VAL A 176 -3.43 -7.99 0.93
C VAL A 176 -2.86 -8.80 2.10
N ALA A 177 -1.72 -8.38 2.66
CA ALA A 177 -1.14 -9.03 3.84
C ALA A 177 -2.03 -8.89 5.09
N GLU A 178 -2.60 -7.70 5.32
CA GLU A 178 -3.58 -7.44 6.40
C GLU A 178 -4.82 -8.32 6.22
N TYR A 179 -5.35 -8.41 5.00
CA TYR A 179 -6.50 -9.25 4.67
C TYR A 179 -6.24 -10.74 4.93
N ASN A 180 -5.07 -11.24 4.53
CA ASN A 180 -4.68 -12.64 4.76
C ASN A 180 -4.50 -12.91 6.26
N THR A 181 -3.89 -11.97 6.99
CA THR A 181 -3.68 -12.09 8.44
C THR A 181 -5.02 -12.11 9.19
N GLU A 182 -5.94 -11.20 8.86
CA GLU A 182 -7.30 -11.17 9.41
C GLU A 182 -8.06 -12.46 9.13
N SER A 183 -8.00 -12.95 7.90
CA SER A 183 -8.70 -14.18 7.50
C SER A 183 -8.19 -15.37 8.32
N ARG A 184 -6.87 -15.49 8.47
CA ARG A 184 -6.24 -16.53 9.28
C ARG A 184 -6.59 -16.41 10.75
N GLN A 185 -6.61 -15.20 11.33
CA GLN A 185 -7.02 -15.01 12.73
C GLN A 185 -8.47 -15.42 12.96
N ARG A 186 -9.39 -15.06 12.07
CA ARG A 186 -10.81 -15.43 12.19
C ARG A 186 -11.02 -16.95 12.10
N GLU A 187 -10.25 -17.64 11.26
CA GLU A 187 -10.28 -19.10 11.18
C GLU A 187 -9.78 -19.74 12.48
N LEU A 188 -8.66 -19.25 13.04
CA LEU A 188 -8.16 -19.74 14.33
C LEU A 188 -9.16 -19.51 15.47
N VAL A 189 -9.79 -18.33 15.54
CA VAL A 189 -10.84 -18.06 16.52
C VAL A 189 -12.02 -19.01 16.35
N LYS A 190 -12.47 -19.26 15.12
CA LYS A 190 -13.56 -20.24 14.87
C LYS A 190 -13.16 -21.65 15.30
N ILE A 191 -11.94 -22.07 15.02
CA ILE A 191 -11.43 -23.38 15.44
C ILE A 191 -11.44 -23.49 16.96
N VAL A 192 -10.93 -22.48 17.67
CA VAL A 192 -10.92 -22.43 19.14
C VAL A 192 -12.35 -22.44 19.71
N LEU A 193 -13.26 -21.63 19.17
CA LEU A 193 -14.66 -21.58 19.61
C LEU A 193 -15.44 -22.87 19.31
N SER A 194 -15.04 -23.63 18.28
CA SER A 194 -15.67 -24.90 17.92
C SER A 194 -15.15 -26.09 18.74
N ARG A 195 -14.06 -25.94 19.48
CA ARG A 195 -13.60 -26.96 20.43
C ARG A 195 -14.54 -26.99 21.64
N ARG A 196 -14.79 -28.19 22.20
CA ARG A 196 -15.45 -28.29 23.51
C ARG A 196 -14.53 -27.66 24.55
N MET A 197 -15.06 -26.73 25.35
CA MET A 197 -14.37 -26.25 26.55
C MET A 197 -14.00 -27.44 27.44
N THR A 198 -12.73 -27.53 27.79
CA THR A 198 -12.22 -28.48 28.77
C THR A 198 -12.30 -27.86 30.16
N ASN A 199 -12.29 -28.69 31.21
CA ASN A 199 -12.30 -28.17 32.59
C ASN A 199 -11.08 -27.28 32.89
N VAL A 200 -9.95 -27.51 32.19
CA VAL A 200 -8.76 -26.66 32.30
C VAL A 200 -9.01 -25.26 31.75
N ASP A 201 -9.77 -25.12 30.65
CA ASP A 201 -10.15 -23.81 30.11
C ASP A 201 -11.10 -23.04 31.06
N LEU A 202 -11.86 -23.77 31.90
CA LEU A 202 -12.73 -23.19 32.93
C LEU A 202 -11.94 -22.74 34.16
N GLU A 203 -10.94 -23.52 34.59
CA GLU A 203 -10.00 -23.14 35.66
C GLU A 203 -9.13 -21.95 35.23
N GLU A 204 -8.66 -21.88 33.98
CA GLU A 204 -7.90 -20.71 33.47
C GLU A 204 -8.77 -19.45 33.34
N ALA A 205 -10.09 -19.60 33.18
CA ALA A 205 -11.04 -18.49 33.15
C ALA A 205 -11.52 -18.05 34.55
N ASP A 206 -11.27 -18.87 35.57
CA ASP A 206 -11.51 -18.58 36.98
C ASP A 206 -10.36 -17.73 37.53
N LEU A 207 -10.41 -16.43 37.23
CA LEU A 207 -9.36 -15.48 37.62
C LEU A 207 -9.33 -15.21 39.13
N ASP A 208 -10.39 -15.57 39.87
CA ASP A 208 -10.56 -15.38 41.30
C ASP A 208 -10.47 -16.67 42.15
N ASP A 209 -10.23 -17.82 41.52
CA ASP A 209 -10.00 -19.13 42.15
C ASP A 209 -11.13 -19.53 43.12
N ASP A 210 -12.36 -19.08 42.84
CA ASP A 210 -13.53 -19.29 43.70
C ASP A 210 -14.35 -20.53 43.29
N GLY A 211 -13.92 -21.22 42.23
CA GLY A 211 -14.58 -22.39 41.66
C GLY A 211 -15.81 -22.04 40.82
N ALA A 212 -16.04 -20.77 40.50
CA ALA A 212 -17.21 -20.29 39.78
C ALA A 212 -16.87 -19.25 38.70
N VAL A 213 -17.03 -19.62 37.42
CA VAL A 213 -16.87 -18.67 36.30
C VAL A 213 -18.03 -17.66 36.26
N GLY A 214 -17.83 -16.52 36.92
CA GLY A 214 -18.81 -15.44 37.06
C GLY A 214 -19.07 -14.69 35.75
N ARG A 215 -20.35 -14.58 35.34
CA ARG A 215 -20.80 -13.79 34.19
C ARG A 215 -20.65 -12.28 34.49
N TRP A 216 -19.45 -11.74 34.37
CA TRP A 216 -19.19 -10.31 34.55
C TRP A 216 -19.81 -9.48 33.42
N GLY A 217 -20.99 -8.92 33.68
CA GLY A 217 -21.67 -8.06 32.73
C GLY A 217 -23.18 -7.89 32.94
N ARG A 218 -23.66 -7.79 34.18
CA ARG A 218 -24.99 -7.21 34.45
C ARG A 218 -25.12 -6.76 35.92
N SER A 219 -24.49 -5.64 36.25
CA SER A 219 -24.82 -4.94 37.49
C SER A 219 -26.20 -4.30 37.36
N ARG A 220 -27.23 -4.93 37.93
CA ARG A 220 -28.28 -4.26 38.73
C ARG A 220 -29.21 -5.29 39.39
N LYS A 221 -29.02 -5.39 40.72
CA LYS A 221 -30.00 -5.63 41.78
C LYS A 221 -31.10 -6.67 41.53
N GLN A 222 -30.98 -7.80 42.22
CA GLN A 222 -32.11 -8.34 42.98
C GLN A 222 -31.61 -9.20 44.15
N THR A 223 -31.46 -8.56 45.30
CA THR A 223 -31.34 -9.20 46.60
C THR A 223 -32.70 -9.81 46.94
N PHE A 224 -32.81 -11.14 46.97
CA PHE A 224 -33.89 -11.83 47.68
C PHE A 224 -33.29 -12.53 48.90
N ARG A 225 -33.61 -12.01 50.08
CA ARG A 225 -33.45 -12.71 51.37
C ARG A 225 -34.60 -13.70 51.49
N LEU A 226 -34.30 -14.96 51.74
CA LEU A 226 -35.27 -15.91 52.28
C LEU A 226 -34.90 -16.19 53.73
N SER A 227 -35.86 -15.87 54.61
CA SER A 227 -36.00 -16.36 55.98
C SER A 227 -36.52 -17.79 55.98
#